data_AF-A0A942W1I8-F1
#
_entry.id   AF-A0A942W1I8-F1
#
_cell.length_a   1.000
_cell.length_b   1.000
_cell.length_c   1.000
_cell.angle_alpha   90.00
_cell.angle_beta   90.00
_cell.angle_gamma   90.00
#
_symmetry.space_group_name_H-M   'P 1'
#
loop_
_entity.id
_entity.type
_entity.pdbx_description
1 polymer ?
#
loop_
_entity_poly.entity_id
_entity_poly.type
_entity_poly.pdbx_seq_one_letter_code
_entity_poly.pdbx_strand_id
1 'polypeptide(L)'
;MMENRKSQKGIIAIIVAIVVIVCGCVGYYVYRKSNVTEIAVGLSNIELDDELKTTMATVARDANAYYNQHKSEKTLTTQYGLLYSYTDKANITVDELGENLDKDISKEMDILYVKSSDIMSEAGGSDLGIFASINTSSGYYVTSNDGFEKIFTEEEFKNLLMKYAPTHGNIRNPQRGSDEHTAIINVAGISGNNFDIKHIACDDKYAIVVANNVTNPADIKEIALVKNNNTWTVVNSNLATAENSYTDINTACPDMDLGLMPIYNIADFGPIETAKMKEIADVLVKQGTITSEEKNNMYACGCEKFAYIQTADGKRFIGFINDKKQLEFSQANDLKETLSYMVQCQENPPVFIVKFE
;
A
#
# COMPACT_ATOMS: atom_id res chain seq x y z
N MET A 1 -62.40 19.67 -1.77
CA MET A 1 -61.18 19.90 -2.57
C MET A 1 -60.15 18.88 -2.10
N MET A 2 -60.10 17.68 -2.65
CA MET A 2 -59.49 17.30 -3.95
C MET A 2 -58.01 17.69 -4.08
N GLU A 3 -57.19 16.64 -3.99
CA GLU A 3 -55.97 16.31 -4.76
C GLU A 3 -54.93 17.41 -5.06
N ASN A 4 -53.67 17.14 -4.68
CA ASN A 4 -52.74 16.54 -5.66
C ASN A 4 -51.52 15.87 -5.01
N ARG A 5 -51.30 14.59 -5.35
CA ARG A 5 -50.03 13.86 -5.21
C ARG A 5 -49.23 14.02 -6.51
N LYS A 6 -47.94 14.35 -6.41
CA LYS A 6 -46.84 13.91 -7.32
C LYS A 6 -45.56 13.96 -6.45
N SER A 7 -44.88 12.87 -6.08
CA SER A 7 -44.19 11.83 -6.86
C SER A 7 -43.33 12.39 -7.98
N GLN A 8 -41.99 12.40 -7.77
CA GLN A 8 -40.94 11.90 -8.68
C GLN A 8 -39.57 12.32 -8.11
N LYS A 9 -38.75 11.35 -7.64
CA LYS A 9 -37.67 10.66 -8.36
C LYS A 9 -36.34 11.41 -8.28
N GLY A 10 -35.32 10.69 -7.82
CA GLY A 10 -34.03 11.22 -7.41
C GLY A 10 -33.12 11.70 -8.53
N ILE A 11 -31.98 12.21 -8.08
CA ILE A 11 -30.78 12.38 -8.88
C ILE A 11 -29.69 11.62 -8.14
N ILE A 12 -29.40 10.43 -8.65
CA ILE A 12 -28.18 9.69 -8.40
C ILE A 12 -27.08 10.52 -9.06
N ALA A 13 -26.16 11.08 -8.29
CA ALA A 13 -24.91 11.59 -8.83
C ALA A 13 -24.04 10.37 -9.20
N ILE A 14 -24.28 9.83 -10.38
CA ILE A 14 -23.35 8.92 -11.04
C ILE A 14 -22.21 9.80 -11.54
N ILE A 15 -21.06 9.76 -10.85
CA ILE A 15 -19.80 10.24 -11.43
C ILE A 15 -19.39 9.21 -12.48
N VAL A 16 -19.85 9.42 -13.72
CA VAL A 16 -19.32 8.74 -14.91
C VAL A 16 -18.02 9.44 -15.26
N ALA A 17 -16.88 8.79 -15.00
CA ALA A 17 -15.62 9.20 -15.59
C ALA A 17 -15.69 8.94 -17.11
N ILE A 18 -15.89 10.00 -17.88
CA ILE A 18 -15.82 9.95 -19.35
C ILE A 18 -14.34 9.87 -19.73
N VAL A 19 -13.93 8.71 -20.24
CA VAL A 19 -12.66 8.54 -20.96
C VAL A 19 -12.82 9.20 -22.32
N VAL A 20 -12.24 10.40 -22.48
CA VAL A 20 -12.08 11.02 -23.79
C VAL A 20 -10.73 10.56 -24.36
N ILE A 21 -10.79 9.61 -25.30
CA ILE A 21 -9.64 9.28 -26.16
C ILE A 21 -9.59 10.33 -27.27
N VAL A 22 -8.61 11.22 -27.23
CA VAL A 22 -8.21 12.00 -28.40
C VAL A 22 -6.89 11.43 -28.90
N CYS A 23 -6.94 10.81 -30.07
CA CYS A 23 -5.78 10.40 -30.85
C CYS A 23 -4.99 11.63 -31.30
N GLY A 24 -3.68 11.66 -31.01
CA GLY A 24 -2.76 12.61 -31.64
C GLY A 24 -1.47 12.85 -30.85
N CYS A 25 -0.41 12.14 -31.22
CA CYS A 25 1.00 12.36 -30.88
C CYS A 25 1.48 11.99 -29.44
N VAL A 26 2.67 11.38 -29.42
CA VAL A 26 3.28 10.59 -28.33
C VAL A 26 3.62 11.45 -27.10
N GLY A 27 3.04 11.07 -25.96
CA GLY A 27 3.39 11.52 -24.61
C GLY A 27 2.49 10.80 -23.60
N TYR A 28 3.05 9.92 -22.77
CA TYR A 28 2.30 9.27 -21.70
C TYR A 28 2.19 10.24 -20.52
N TYR A 29 0.98 10.77 -20.28
CA TYR A 29 0.67 11.55 -19.09
C TYR A 29 -0.31 10.76 -18.21
N VAL A 30 0.14 10.34 -17.04
CA VAL A 30 -0.73 9.79 -15.98
C VAL A 30 -0.97 10.90 -14.97
N TYR A 31 -2.19 11.44 -14.94
CA TYR A 31 -2.62 12.41 -13.94
C TYR A 31 -3.07 11.68 -12.66
N ARG A 32 -2.23 11.74 -11.62
CA ARG A 32 -2.63 11.76 -10.20
C ARG A 32 -1.87 12.94 -9.57
N LYS A 33 -2.55 13.69 -8.68
CA LYS A 33 -2.08 14.90 -7.98
C LYS A 33 -0.54 15.04 -7.99
N SER A 34 -0.08 16.04 -8.73
CA SER A 34 1.29 16.28 -9.20
C SER A 34 2.37 16.17 -8.13
N ASN A 35 3.27 15.20 -8.33
CA ASN A 35 4.72 15.34 -8.24
C ASN A 35 5.28 14.45 -9.37
N VAL A 36 5.22 14.94 -10.60
CA VAL A 36 5.90 14.27 -11.72
C VAL A 36 7.39 14.49 -11.48
N THR A 37 8.13 13.42 -11.19
CA THR A 37 9.59 13.50 -11.28
C THR A 37 9.94 13.59 -12.76
N GLU A 38 10.28 14.79 -13.22
CA GLU A 38 10.95 14.93 -14.51
C GLU A 38 12.38 14.41 -14.32
N ILE A 39 12.67 13.21 -14.84
CA ILE A 39 14.06 12.79 -15.04
C ILE A 39 14.62 13.76 -16.08
N ALA A 40 15.69 14.49 -15.74
CA ALA A 40 16.31 15.45 -16.62
C ALA A 40 16.60 14.83 -18.00
N VAL A 41 16.16 15.50 -19.06
CA VAL A 41 16.44 15.07 -20.44
C VAL A 41 17.75 15.72 -20.88
N GLY A 42 18.75 14.89 -21.13
CA GLY A 42 20.10 15.34 -21.46
C GLY A 42 20.99 15.64 -20.24
N LEU A 43 22.30 15.65 -20.50
CA LEU A 43 23.31 15.93 -19.50
C LEU A 43 23.35 17.41 -19.13
N SER A 44 23.58 17.70 -17.86
CA SER A 44 23.76 19.08 -17.39
C SER A 44 25.12 19.66 -17.84
N ASN A 45 25.29 20.98 -17.71
CA ASN A 45 26.58 21.63 -17.96
C ASN A 45 27.50 21.62 -16.71
N ILE A 46 27.12 20.91 -15.64
CA ILE A 46 27.92 20.84 -14.42
C ILE A 46 29.16 20.00 -14.69
N GLU A 47 30.34 20.52 -14.34
CA GLU A 47 31.58 19.76 -14.37
C GLU A 47 31.74 19.00 -13.05
N LEU A 48 32.16 17.73 -13.14
CA LEU A 48 32.42 16.92 -11.96
C LEU A 48 33.87 17.11 -11.50
N ASP A 49 34.05 17.87 -10.42
CA ASP A 49 35.34 18.07 -9.76
C ASP A 49 35.41 17.35 -8.39
N ASP A 50 36.59 17.38 -7.75
CA ASP A 50 36.82 16.71 -6.47
C ASP A 50 36.01 17.33 -5.31
N GLU A 51 35.68 18.62 -5.39
CA GLU A 51 34.85 19.31 -4.39
C GLU A 51 33.40 18.82 -4.47
N LEU A 52 32.86 18.71 -5.69
CA LEU A 52 31.53 18.18 -5.93
C LEU A 52 31.44 16.69 -5.55
N LYS A 53 32.46 15.88 -5.84
CA LYS A 53 32.51 14.49 -5.37
C LYS A 53 32.50 14.38 -3.84
N THR A 54 33.25 15.23 -3.15
CA THR A 54 33.27 15.29 -1.67
C THR A 54 31.90 15.69 -1.13
N THR A 55 31.23 16.62 -1.79
CA THR A 55 29.86 17.03 -1.49
C THR A 55 28.88 15.87 -1.67
N MET A 56 28.96 15.16 -2.79
CA MET A 56 28.12 13.99 -3.08
C MET A 56 28.28 12.87 -2.04
N ALA A 57 29.49 12.60 -1.57
CA ALA A 57 29.73 11.64 -0.49
C ALA A 57 29.08 12.07 0.84
N THR A 58 29.08 13.39 1.12
CA THR A 58 28.38 13.97 2.28
C THR A 58 26.87 13.79 2.15
N VAL A 59 26.29 14.15 0.99
CA VAL A 59 24.87 13.94 0.69
C VAL A 59 24.46 12.49 0.85
N ALA A 60 25.25 11.53 0.33
CA ALA A 60 24.95 10.10 0.47
C ALA A 60 24.95 9.63 1.93
N ARG A 61 25.88 10.12 2.74
CA ARG A 61 25.94 9.83 4.19
C ARG A 61 24.72 10.40 4.91
N ASP A 62 24.35 11.63 4.61
CA ASP A 62 23.29 12.34 5.32
C ASP A 62 21.90 11.84 4.88
N ALA A 63 21.75 11.45 3.61
CA ALA A 63 20.59 10.70 3.12
C ALA A 63 20.44 9.34 3.82
N ASN A 64 21.52 8.62 4.05
CA ASN A 64 21.48 7.36 4.79
C ASN A 64 21.11 7.58 6.27
N ALA A 65 21.56 8.67 6.89
CA ALA A 65 21.13 9.04 8.25
C ALA A 65 19.64 9.39 8.29
N TYR A 66 19.16 10.19 7.33
CA TYR A 66 17.75 10.54 7.16
C TYR A 66 16.88 9.29 7.01
N TYR A 67 17.28 8.36 6.14
CA TYR A 67 16.56 7.09 5.95
C TYR A 67 16.41 6.34 7.28
N ASN A 68 17.50 6.15 8.02
CA ASN A 68 17.46 5.41 9.28
C ASN A 68 16.60 6.10 10.35
N GLN A 69 16.54 7.43 10.36
CA GLN A 69 15.75 8.21 11.28
C GLN A 69 14.25 8.20 10.94
N HIS A 70 13.91 8.26 9.66
CA HIS A 70 12.53 8.54 9.22
C HIS A 70 11.83 7.38 8.49
N LYS A 71 12.49 6.24 8.25
CA LYS A 71 11.92 5.13 7.46
C LYS A 71 10.52 4.68 7.89
N SER A 72 10.27 4.58 9.19
CA SER A 72 8.97 4.13 9.72
C SER A 72 7.94 5.26 9.66
N GLU A 73 8.29 6.47 10.10
CA GLU A 73 7.41 7.65 10.14
C GLU A 73 6.93 8.05 8.74
N LYS A 74 7.85 8.12 7.78
CA LYS A 74 7.59 8.58 6.42
C LYS A 74 7.21 7.46 5.45
N THR A 75 7.19 6.20 5.91
CA THR A 75 7.06 5.00 5.08
C THR A 75 7.98 5.12 3.86
N LEU A 76 9.28 5.15 4.12
CA LEU A 76 10.27 5.34 3.05
C LEU A 76 10.38 4.06 2.22
N THR A 77 10.24 4.24 0.91
CA THR A 77 10.19 3.20 -0.11
C THR A 77 11.01 3.64 -1.32
N THR A 78 11.16 2.78 -2.32
CA THR A 78 11.71 3.13 -3.62
C THR A 78 10.62 3.22 -4.67
N GLN A 79 10.64 4.28 -5.47
CA GLN A 79 9.77 4.47 -6.62
C GLN A 79 10.60 4.97 -7.81
N TYR A 80 10.63 4.22 -8.91
CA TYR A 80 11.56 4.47 -10.03
C TYR A 80 13.03 4.53 -9.59
N GLY A 81 13.39 3.87 -8.48
CA GLY A 81 14.75 3.85 -7.94
C GLY A 81 15.07 5.04 -7.04
N LEU A 82 14.15 6.00 -6.90
CA LEU A 82 14.31 7.17 -6.05
C LEU A 82 13.79 6.87 -4.64
N LEU A 83 14.43 7.45 -3.62
CA LEU A 83 13.94 7.41 -2.25
C LEU A 83 12.63 8.20 -2.17
N TYR A 84 11.55 7.52 -1.83
CA TYR A 84 10.19 8.06 -1.86
C TYR A 84 9.53 7.95 -0.48
N SER A 85 8.92 9.05 -0.02
CA SER A 85 8.01 9.01 1.14
C SER A 85 6.61 8.66 0.67
N TYR A 86 6.13 7.48 1.09
CA TYR A 86 4.75 7.10 0.83
C TYR A 86 3.77 7.88 1.71
N THR A 87 4.20 8.40 2.85
CA THR A 87 3.38 9.30 3.70
C THR A 87 3.16 10.64 3.01
N ASP A 88 4.23 11.30 2.56
CA ASP A 88 4.18 12.66 2.00
C ASP A 88 3.83 12.70 0.51
N LYS A 89 3.88 11.53 -0.15
CA LYS A 89 3.68 11.37 -1.59
C LYS A 89 4.69 12.15 -2.45
N ALA A 90 5.94 12.15 -2.04
CA ALA A 90 7.04 12.87 -2.69
C ALA A 90 8.37 12.12 -2.58
N ASN A 91 9.27 12.35 -3.53
CA ASN A 91 10.67 11.90 -3.40
C ASN A 91 11.37 12.75 -2.36
N ILE A 92 12.30 12.13 -1.63
CA ILE A 92 13.19 12.83 -0.73
C ILE A 92 14.24 13.55 -1.57
N THR A 93 14.34 14.86 -1.37
CA THR A 93 15.30 15.72 -2.07
C THR A 93 16.50 16.07 -1.19
N VAL A 94 17.58 16.56 -1.81
CA VAL A 94 18.78 17.00 -1.06
C VAL A 94 18.48 18.16 -0.11
N ASP A 95 17.56 19.05 -0.50
CA ASP A 95 17.12 20.19 0.32
C ASP A 95 16.50 19.73 1.66
N GLU A 96 15.85 18.55 1.69
CA GLU A 96 15.28 17.96 2.91
C GLU A 96 16.33 17.40 3.87
N LEU A 97 17.56 17.18 3.40
CA LEU A 97 18.67 16.71 4.24
C LEU A 97 19.27 17.85 5.08
N GLY A 98 18.92 19.10 4.80
CA GLY A 98 19.46 20.29 5.47
C GLY A 98 20.77 20.79 4.86
N GLU A 99 21.15 20.28 3.69
CA GLU A 99 22.33 20.71 2.95
C GLU A 99 22.11 22.08 2.31
N ASN A 100 23.07 22.99 2.47
CA ASN A 100 23.00 24.33 1.89
C ASN A 100 23.79 24.40 0.58
N LEU A 101 23.22 23.79 -0.46
CA LEU A 101 23.81 23.74 -1.79
C LEU A 101 23.27 24.84 -2.70
N ASP A 102 24.03 25.16 -3.75
CA ASP A 102 23.52 25.99 -4.83
C ASP A 102 22.30 25.32 -5.47
N LYS A 103 21.25 26.09 -5.73
CA LYS A 103 19.98 25.57 -6.27
C LYS A 103 20.11 24.95 -7.66
N ASP A 104 21.04 25.45 -8.46
CA ASP A 104 21.31 24.89 -9.78
C ASP A 104 22.06 23.56 -9.70
N ILE A 105 22.73 23.29 -8.57
CA ILE A 105 23.34 21.99 -8.29
C ILE A 105 22.32 21.05 -7.66
N SER A 106 21.57 21.50 -6.64
CA SER A 106 20.64 20.63 -5.91
C SER A 106 19.51 20.08 -6.78
N LYS A 107 19.06 20.83 -7.79
CA LYS A 107 18.05 20.37 -8.77
C LYS A 107 18.53 19.23 -9.69
N GLU A 108 19.85 19.08 -9.85
CA GLU A 108 20.47 18.03 -10.67
C GLU A 108 20.85 16.81 -9.83
N MET A 109 20.56 16.83 -8.52
CA MET A 109 20.82 15.75 -7.59
C MET A 109 19.55 14.96 -7.26
N ASP A 110 19.70 13.64 -7.16
CA ASP A 110 18.66 12.72 -6.71
C ASP A 110 19.18 11.83 -5.57
N ILE A 111 18.27 11.42 -4.68
CA ILE A 111 18.54 10.38 -3.68
C ILE A 111 17.95 9.07 -4.17
N LEU A 112 18.81 8.08 -4.39
CA LEU A 112 18.42 6.77 -4.87
C LEU A 112 18.23 5.80 -3.71
N TYR A 113 17.27 4.90 -3.86
CA TYR A 113 17.08 3.73 -3.01
C TYR A 113 16.96 2.49 -3.91
N VAL A 114 18.09 1.83 -4.17
CA VAL A 114 18.23 0.77 -5.18
C VAL A 114 19.13 -0.35 -4.67
N LYS A 115 19.05 -1.53 -5.28
CA LYS A 115 19.92 -2.66 -4.94
C LYS A 115 21.36 -2.34 -5.31
N SER A 116 22.27 -2.55 -4.38
CA SER A 116 23.71 -2.34 -4.61
C SER A 116 24.22 -3.12 -5.82
N SER A 117 23.71 -4.34 -6.04
CA SER A 117 24.05 -5.17 -7.21
C SER A 117 23.68 -4.56 -8.56
N ASP A 118 22.65 -3.71 -8.62
CA ASP A 118 22.24 -3.03 -9.86
C ASP A 118 23.13 -1.85 -10.21
N ILE A 119 23.79 -1.29 -9.20
CA ILE A 119 24.77 -0.23 -9.37
C ILE A 119 26.13 -0.84 -9.75
N MET A 120 26.57 -1.87 -9.03
CA MET A 120 27.82 -2.59 -9.31
C MET A 120 27.72 -4.06 -8.86
N SER A 121 27.99 -4.99 -9.78
CA SER A 121 27.95 -6.43 -9.51
C SER A 121 28.96 -6.90 -8.45
N GLU A 122 30.05 -6.15 -8.27
CA GLU A 122 31.16 -6.46 -7.35
C GLU A 122 30.94 -5.94 -5.92
N ALA A 123 30.03 -4.98 -5.73
CA ALA A 123 29.69 -4.43 -4.41
C ALA A 123 29.01 -5.47 -3.50
N GLY A 124 28.47 -6.55 -4.09
CA GLY A 124 27.70 -7.55 -3.38
C GLY A 124 26.39 -6.98 -2.82
N GLY A 125 25.49 -7.87 -2.42
CA GLY A 125 24.23 -7.48 -1.76
C GLY A 125 23.04 -7.39 -2.71
N SER A 126 22.00 -8.16 -2.38
CA SER A 126 20.67 -8.11 -2.99
C SER A 126 19.77 -7.03 -2.38
N ASP A 127 20.28 -6.34 -1.36
CA ASP A 127 19.52 -5.45 -0.50
C ASP A 127 19.55 -4.03 -1.07
N LEU A 128 18.48 -3.28 -0.79
CA LEU A 128 18.39 -1.88 -1.16
C LEU A 128 19.35 -1.04 -0.30
N GLY A 129 20.07 -0.14 -0.95
CA GLY A 129 20.98 0.81 -0.34
C GLY A 129 20.67 2.25 -0.77
N ILE A 130 21.14 3.20 0.04
CA ILE A 130 21.00 4.64 -0.23
C ILE A 130 22.21 5.13 -1.02
N PHE A 131 21.95 5.85 -2.11
CA PHE A 131 22.97 6.50 -2.92
C PHE A 131 22.55 7.94 -3.22
N ALA A 132 23.53 8.79 -3.45
CA ALA A 132 23.30 10.11 -4.03
C ALA A 132 23.75 10.07 -5.49
N SER A 133 22.97 10.68 -6.39
CA SER A 133 23.37 10.87 -7.78
C SER A 133 23.32 12.33 -8.20
N ILE A 134 24.19 12.72 -9.14
CA ILE A 134 24.17 14.04 -9.79
C ILE A 134 24.31 13.91 -11.29
N ASN A 135 23.47 14.62 -12.03
CA ASN A 135 23.58 14.79 -13.47
C ASN A 135 24.71 15.79 -13.81
N THR A 136 25.69 15.35 -14.60
CA THR A 136 26.85 16.17 -14.99
C THR A 136 27.10 16.07 -16.49
N SER A 137 27.95 16.95 -17.00
CA SER A 137 28.43 16.92 -18.40
C SER A 137 29.12 15.61 -18.79
N SER A 138 29.59 14.82 -17.80
CA SER A 138 30.24 13.52 -18.01
C SER A 138 29.30 12.31 -17.87
N GLY A 139 28.05 12.52 -17.45
CA GLY A 139 27.09 11.48 -17.10
C GLY A 139 26.53 11.65 -15.70
N TYR A 140 25.80 10.65 -15.23
CA TYR A 140 25.24 10.58 -13.89
C TYR A 140 26.26 9.97 -12.94
N TYR A 141 26.88 10.80 -12.10
CA TYR A 141 27.76 10.33 -11.04
C TYR A 141 26.93 9.84 -9.85
N VAL A 142 27.17 8.62 -9.39
CA VAL A 142 26.46 7.98 -8.29
C VAL A 142 27.47 7.58 -7.22
N THR A 143 27.20 7.90 -5.96
CA THR A 143 28.06 7.53 -4.83
C THR A 143 27.27 7.06 -3.61
N SER A 144 27.89 6.26 -2.75
CA SER A 144 27.34 5.82 -1.46
C SER A 144 28.11 6.41 -0.28
N ASN A 145 27.54 6.25 0.92
CA ASN A 145 28.20 6.62 2.18
C ASN A 145 29.50 5.85 2.46
N ASP A 146 29.68 4.68 1.84
CA ASP A 146 30.85 3.81 2.00
C ASP A 146 31.96 4.12 0.98
N GLY A 147 31.83 5.24 0.24
CA GLY A 147 32.84 5.72 -0.71
C GLY A 147 32.83 4.97 -2.05
N PHE A 148 31.76 4.24 -2.35
CA PHE A 148 31.54 3.70 -3.69
C PHE A 148 31.27 4.85 -4.67
N GLU A 149 31.79 4.75 -5.90
CA GLU A 149 31.47 5.69 -6.96
C GLU A 149 31.38 5.03 -8.34
N LYS A 150 30.46 5.52 -9.18
CA LYS A 150 30.33 5.13 -10.59
C LYS A 150 29.69 6.25 -11.41
N ILE A 151 30.10 6.38 -12.66
CA ILE A 151 29.45 7.25 -13.64
C ILE A 151 28.65 6.38 -14.60
N PHE A 152 27.37 6.73 -14.78
CA PHE A 152 26.47 6.13 -15.76
C PHE A 152 26.29 7.08 -16.93
N THR A 153 26.19 6.53 -18.13
CA THR A 153 25.59 7.27 -19.26
C THR A 153 24.11 7.54 -19.00
N GLU A 154 23.50 8.49 -19.72
CA GLU A 154 22.06 8.79 -19.60
C GLU A 154 21.20 7.53 -19.84
N GLU A 155 21.55 6.71 -20.83
CA GLU A 155 20.82 5.47 -21.14
C GLU A 155 20.96 4.43 -20.01
N GLU A 156 22.16 4.24 -19.48
CA GLU A 156 22.38 3.28 -18.39
C GLU A 156 21.67 3.73 -17.10
N PHE A 157 21.69 5.03 -16.79
CA PHE A 157 20.99 5.57 -15.62
C PHE A 157 19.47 5.42 -15.77
N LYS A 158 18.92 5.74 -16.94
CA LYS A 158 17.50 5.49 -17.24
C LYS A 158 17.14 4.02 -17.11
N ASN A 159 17.96 3.13 -17.63
CA ASN A 159 17.74 1.68 -17.53
C ASN A 159 17.79 1.19 -16.07
N LEU A 160 18.67 1.76 -15.24
CA LEU A 160 18.68 1.53 -13.80
C LEU A 160 17.34 1.90 -13.17
N LEU A 161 16.88 3.15 -13.34
CA LEU A 161 15.62 3.63 -12.74
C LEU A 161 14.40 2.81 -13.21
N MET A 162 14.39 2.42 -14.48
CA MET A 162 13.30 1.61 -15.06
C MET A 162 13.20 0.19 -14.46
N LYS A 163 14.26 -0.35 -13.85
CA LYS A 163 14.17 -1.62 -13.10
C LYS A 163 13.23 -1.54 -11.89
N TYR A 164 13.00 -0.33 -11.39
CA TYR A 164 12.20 -0.01 -10.20
C TYR A 164 10.87 0.67 -10.56
N ALA A 165 10.53 0.68 -11.84
CA ALA A 165 9.29 1.28 -12.32
C ALA A 165 8.09 0.35 -12.08
N PRO A 166 6.99 0.83 -11.48
CA PRO A 166 5.77 0.05 -11.29
C PRO A 166 4.94 -0.02 -12.58
N THR A 167 5.52 -0.57 -13.65
CA THR A 167 4.91 -0.61 -14.99
C THR A 167 4.56 -2.03 -15.41
N HIS A 168 3.54 -2.60 -14.76
CA HIS A 168 3.12 -4.00 -14.97
C HIS A 168 1.65 -4.11 -15.41
N GLY A 169 1.17 -3.17 -16.21
CA GLY A 169 -0.25 -3.11 -16.61
C GLY A 169 -1.13 -2.42 -15.56
N ASN A 170 -2.45 -2.50 -15.76
CA ASN A 170 -3.40 -1.82 -14.86
C ASN A 170 -3.70 -2.68 -13.64
N ILE A 171 -3.71 -2.05 -12.46
CA ILE A 171 -4.27 -2.63 -11.24
C ILE A 171 -5.73 -3.00 -11.48
N ARG A 172 -6.10 -4.20 -11.07
CA ARG A 172 -7.44 -4.75 -11.18
C ARG A 172 -7.78 -5.61 -9.97
N ASN A 173 -9.07 -5.73 -9.70
CA ASN A 173 -9.61 -6.69 -8.74
C ASN A 173 -10.15 -7.89 -9.55
N PRO A 174 -9.49 -9.07 -9.51
CA PRO A 174 -9.92 -10.21 -10.29
C PRO A 174 -11.28 -10.71 -9.81
N GLN A 175 -12.23 -10.87 -10.75
CA GLN A 175 -13.59 -11.29 -10.42
C GLN A 175 -13.58 -12.65 -9.70
N ARG A 176 -14.34 -12.75 -8.60
CA ARG A 176 -14.49 -14.00 -7.85
C ARG A 176 -14.92 -15.15 -8.76
N GLY A 177 -14.20 -16.25 -8.69
CA GLY A 177 -14.44 -17.45 -9.50
C GLY A 177 -13.83 -17.42 -10.91
N SER A 178 -13.18 -16.32 -11.32
CA SER A 178 -12.36 -16.32 -12.54
C SER A 178 -11.11 -17.20 -12.38
N ASP A 179 -10.48 -17.56 -13.50
CA ASP A 179 -9.23 -18.34 -13.50
C ASP A 179 -8.10 -17.61 -12.76
N GLU A 180 -7.96 -16.29 -12.96
CA GLU A 180 -6.93 -15.47 -12.30
C GLU A 180 -7.17 -15.40 -10.79
N HIS A 181 -8.41 -15.15 -10.36
CA HIS A 181 -8.79 -15.19 -8.95
C HIS A 181 -8.49 -16.56 -8.34
N THR A 182 -8.92 -17.64 -8.99
CA THR A 182 -8.76 -19.02 -8.52
C THR A 182 -7.27 -19.41 -8.42
N ALA A 183 -6.44 -19.00 -9.38
CA ALA A 183 -5.01 -19.24 -9.34
C ALA A 183 -4.33 -18.53 -8.16
N ILE A 184 -4.67 -17.25 -7.93
CA ILE A 184 -4.10 -16.46 -6.83
C ILE A 184 -4.48 -17.07 -5.47
N ILE A 185 -5.77 -17.33 -5.21
CA ILE A 185 -6.23 -17.85 -3.91
C ILE A 185 -5.65 -19.24 -3.60
N ASN A 186 -5.46 -20.07 -4.63
CA ASN A 186 -4.91 -21.41 -4.46
C ASN A 186 -3.43 -21.34 -4.06
N VAL A 187 -2.64 -20.51 -4.74
CA VAL A 187 -1.20 -20.34 -4.43
C VAL A 187 -1.01 -19.66 -3.07
N ALA A 188 -1.89 -18.71 -2.72
CA ALA A 188 -1.89 -18.07 -1.41
C ALA A 188 -2.34 -19.00 -0.26
N GLY A 189 -2.77 -20.23 -0.53
CA GLY A 189 -3.20 -21.17 0.52
C GLY A 189 -4.45 -20.69 1.28
N ILE A 190 -5.33 -19.97 0.60
CA ILE A 190 -6.62 -19.44 1.09
C ILE A 190 -7.79 -20.04 0.29
N SER A 191 -7.64 -21.29 -0.13
CA SER A 191 -8.65 -21.99 -0.91
C SER A 191 -9.72 -22.64 -0.03
N GLY A 192 -10.92 -22.83 -0.61
CA GLY A 192 -12.08 -23.41 0.07
C GLY A 192 -12.99 -22.37 0.74
N ASN A 193 -14.06 -22.85 1.36
CA ASN A 193 -15.15 -22.01 1.88
C ASN A 193 -14.88 -21.46 3.30
N ASN A 194 -13.68 -21.72 3.85
CA ASN A 194 -13.32 -21.34 5.21
C ASN A 194 -12.62 -19.99 5.28
N PHE A 195 -12.32 -19.37 4.14
CA PHE A 195 -11.66 -18.06 4.08
C PHE A 195 -12.62 -17.00 3.58
N ASP A 196 -12.53 -15.84 4.21
CA ASP A 196 -13.20 -14.63 3.78
C ASP A 196 -12.15 -13.65 3.25
N ILE A 197 -12.29 -13.27 1.97
CA ILE A 197 -11.33 -12.42 1.25
C ILE A 197 -11.71 -10.96 1.49
N LYS A 198 -10.84 -10.23 2.19
CA LYS A 198 -11.02 -8.80 2.50
C LYS A 198 -10.55 -7.90 1.38
N HIS A 199 -9.46 -8.30 0.73
CA HIS A 199 -8.80 -7.53 -0.31
C HIS A 199 -8.17 -8.48 -1.30
N ILE A 200 -8.35 -8.20 -2.59
CA ILE A 200 -7.59 -8.84 -3.65
C ILE A 200 -7.38 -7.81 -4.76
N ALA A 201 -6.12 -7.59 -5.10
CA ALA A 201 -5.72 -6.72 -6.19
C ALA A 201 -4.52 -7.34 -6.90
N CYS A 202 -4.48 -7.22 -8.22
CA CYS A 202 -3.34 -7.66 -9.02
C CYS A 202 -3.11 -6.74 -10.21
N ASP A 203 -1.91 -6.80 -10.76
CA ASP A 203 -1.58 -6.34 -12.10
C ASP A 203 -1.09 -7.55 -12.93
N ASP A 204 -0.33 -7.34 -14.00
CA ASP A 204 0.17 -8.45 -14.83
C ASP A 204 1.33 -9.24 -14.19
N LYS A 205 1.96 -8.70 -13.13
CA LYS A 205 3.14 -9.26 -12.46
C LYS A 205 2.94 -9.56 -10.98
N TYR A 206 2.18 -8.75 -10.24
CA TYR A 206 2.05 -8.85 -8.79
C TYR A 206 0.59 -9.01 -8.35
N ALA A 207 0.38 -9.64 -7.20
CA ALA A 207 -0.92 -9.71 -6.55
C ALA A 207 -0.77 -9.60 -5.04
N ILE A 208 -1.71 -8.91 -4.40
CA ILE A 208 -1.88 -8.85 -2.94
C ILE A 208 -3.23 -9.46 -2.59
N VAL A 209 -3.26 -10.32 -1.59
CA VAL A 209 -4.49 -10.85 -1.04
C VAL A 209 -4.50 -10.78 0.49
N VAL A 210 -5.61 -10.30 1.03
CA VAL A 210 -5.89 -10.30 2.47
C VAL A 210 -7.11 -11.18 2.71
N ALA A 211 -6.99 -12.15 3.61
CA ALA A 211 -8.10 -13.01 3.99
C ALA A 211 -7.97 -13.45 5.44
N ASN A 212 -9.09 -13.73 6.10
CA ASN A 212 -9.11 -14.37 7.42
C ASN A 212 -9.82 -15.72 7.36
N ASN A 213 -9.49 -16.60 8.30
CA ASN A 213 -10.26 -17.80 8.53
C ASN A 213 -11.61 -17.44 9.20
N VAL A 214 -12.73 -17.90 8.63
CA VAL A 214 -14.08 -17.62 9.14
C VAL A 214 -14.30 -18.24 10.53
N THR A 215 -13.66 -19.37 10.83
CA THR A 215 -13.77 -20.03 12.16
C THR A 215 -12.76 -19.49 13.17
N ASN A 216 -11.69 -18.85 12.70
CA ASN A 216 -10.73 -18.14 13.54
C ASN A 216 -10.44 -16.75 12.96
N PRO A 217 -11.28 -15.74 13.23
CA PRO A 217 -11.12 -14.41 12.66
C PRO A 217 -9.79 -13.71 12.94
N ALA A 218 -9.09 -14.13 14.00
CA ALA A 218 -7.77 -13.61 14.35
C ALA A 218 -6.63 -14.16 13.46
N ASP A 219 -6.87 -15.29 12.76
CA ASP A 219 -5.95 -15.83 11.75
C ASP A 219 -6.19 -15.09 10.43
N ILE A 220 -5.68 -13.85 10.38
CA ILE A 220 -5.64 -13.02 9.18
C ILE A 220 -4.30 -13.21 8.47
N LYS A 221 -4.37 -13.33 7.15
CA LYS A 221 -3.23 -13.46 6.25
C LYS A 221 -3.24 -12.28 5.30
N GLU A 222 -2.06 -11.71 5.08
CA GLU A 222 -1.79 -10.75 4.02
C GLU A 222 -0.59 -11.28 3.24
N ILE A 223 -0.82 -11.60 1.98
CA ILE A 223 0.10 -12.37 1.14
C ILE A 223 0.34 -11.62 -0.15
N ALA A 224 1.61 -11.45 -0.47
CA ALA A 224 2.07 -10.96 -1.76
C ALA A 224 2.53 -12.12 -2.64
N LEU A 225 2.17 -12.03 -3.92
CA LEU A 225 2.52 -12.99 -4.95
C LEU A 225 3.16 -12.29 -6.15
N VAL A 226 4.04 -13.01 -6.83
CA VAL A 226 4.65 -12.61 -8.10
C VAL A 226 4.32 -13.65 -9.18
N LYS A 227 4.05 -13.17 -10.40
CA LYS A 227 3.76 -13.98 -11.57
C LYS A 227 5.01 -14.10 -12.43
N ASN A 228 5.53 -15.31 -12.55
CA ASN A 228 6.65 -15.64 -13.43
C ASN A 228 6.21 -16.70 -14.42
N ASN A 229 6.37 -16.45 -15.73
CA ASN A 229 5.96 -17.38 -16.79
C ASN A 229 4.52 -17.89 -16.63
N ASN A 230 3.58 -16.97 -16.38
CA ASN A 230 2.16 -17.24 -16.11
C ASN A 230 1.86 -18.06 -14.84
N THR A 231 2.84 -18.30 -13.97
CA THR A 231 2.66 -19.02 -12.71
C THR A 231 2.84 -18.07 -11.54
N TRP A 232 1.86 -18.05 -10.64
CA TRP A 232 1.95 -17.30 -9.38
C TRP A 232 2.80 -18.04 -8.36
N THR A 233 3.62 -17.30 -7.62
CA THR A 233 4.41 -17.79 -6.47
C THR A 233 4.34 -16.80 -5.33
N VAL A 234 4.26 -17.29 -4.10
CA VAL A 234 4.31 -16.43 -2.90
C VAL A 234 5.69 -15.79 -2.76
N VAL A 235 5.73 -14.47 -2.59
CA VAL A 235 6.97 -13.72 -2.31
C VAL A 235 7.03 -13.24 -0.85
N ASN A 236 5.89 -12.97 -0.22
CA ASN A 236 5.80 -12.67 1.21
C ASN A 236 4.45 -13.12 1.76
N SER A 237 4.44 -13.83 2.90
CA SER A 237 3.22 -14.33 3.55
C SER A 237 2.96 -13.75 4.94
N ASN A 238 3.82 -12.85 5.42
CA ASN A 238 3.85 -12.39 6.81
C ASN A 238 3.53 -10.90 6.95
N LEU A 239 2.94 -10.28 5.92
CA LEU A 239 2.69 -8.84 5.88
C LEU A 239 1.68 -8.38 6.93
N ALA A 240 0.75 -9.26 7.35
CA ALA A 240 -0.28 -8.91 8.33
C ALA A 240 0.29 -8.60 9.73
N THR A 241 1.52 -9.02 10.00
CA THR A 241 2.25 -8.76 11.26
C THR A 241 3.45 -7.84 11.07
N ALA A 242 3.68 -7.35 9.84
CA ALA A 242 4.77 -6.42 9.56
C ALA A 242 4.51 -5.09 10.27
N GLU A 243 5.55 -4.50 10.85
CA GLU A 243 5.44 -3.16 11.44
C GLU A 243 5.01 -2.14 10.37
N ASN A 244 5.50 -2.29 9.14
CA ASN A 244 5.05 -1.53 7.98
C ASN A 244 5.03 -2.43 6.73
N SER A 245 3.84 -2.92 6.37
CA SER A 245 3.68 -3.85 5.24
C SER A 245 4.11 -3.25 3.90
N TYR A 246 4.00 -1.92 3.72
CA TYR A 246 4.42 -1.23 2.50
C TYR A 246 5.95 -1.22 2.35
N THR A 247 6.68 -0.91 3.41
CA THR A 247 8.16 -0.92 3.39
C THR A 247 8.69 -2.33 3.18
N ASP A 248 8.12 -3.33 3.87
CA ASP A 248 8.54 -4.72 3.77
C ASP A 248 8.35 -5.27 2.36
N ILE A 249 7.17 -5.05 1.75
CA ILE A 249 6.93 -5.56 0.40
C ILE A 249 7.71 -4.79 -0.66
N ASN A 250 7.90 -3.47 -0.51
CA ASN A 250 8.71 -2.68 -1.43
C ASN A 250 10.19 -3.11 -1.37
N THR A 251 10.69 -3.49 -0.20
CA THR A 251 12.05 -4.04 -0.08
C THR A 251 12.18 -5.38 -0.82
N ALA A 252 11.18 -6.26 -0.70
CA ALA A 252 11.18 -7.55 -1.39
C ALA A 252 10.91 -7.43 -2.91
N CYS A 253 10.04 -6.50 -3.31
CA CYS A 253 9.57 -6.26 -4.68
C CYS A 253 9.61 -4.76 -5.00
N PRO A 254 10.81 -4.19 -5.30
CA PRO A 254 11.01 -2.75 -5.45
C PRO A 254 10.26 -2.09 -6.61
N ASP A 255 9.87 -2.88 -7.60
CA ASP A 255 9.11 -2.44 -8.77
C ASP A 255 7.61 -2.75 -8.64
N MET A 256 7.12 -3.20 -7.49
CA MET A 256 5.69 -3.43 -7.29
C MET A 256 4.94 -2.10 -7.15
N ASP A 257 3.79 -1.96 -7.82
CA ASP A 257 2.88 -0.85 -7.56
C ASP A 257 2.26 -1.00 -6.17
N LEU A 258 2.66 -0.15 -5.21
CA LEU A 258 2.11 -0.15 -3.85
C LEU A 258 0.62 0.24 -3.81
N GLY A 259 0.02 0.68 -4.91
CA GLY A 259 -1.43 0.78 -5.08
C GLY A 259 -2.16 -0.57 -5.02
N LEU A 260 -1.44 -1.68 -5.11
CA LEU A 260 -1.98 -3.04 -4.88
C LEU A 260 -2.25 -3.34 -3.40
N MET A 261 -1.57 -2.64 -2.48
CA MET A 261 -1.73 -2.86 -1.04
C MET A 261 -3.10 -2.38 -0.57
N PRO A 262 -3.70 -3.01 0.46
CA PRO A 262 -4.84 -2.42 1.15
C PRO A 262 -4.45 -1.02 1.65
N ILE A 263 -5.40 -0.08 1.74
CA ILE A 263 -5.15 1.31 2.19
C ILE A 263 -4.86 1.44 3.70
N TYR A 264 -4.56 0.34 4.37
CA TYR A 264 -4.37 0.21 5.80
C TYR A 264 -3.26 -0.79 6.08
N ASN A 265 -2.54 -0.63 7.19
CA ASN A 265 -1.64 -1.64 7.71
C ASN A 265 -2.32 -2.36 8.88
N ILE A 266 -2.41 -3.69 8.82
CA ILE A 266 -3.14 -4.48 9.84
C ILE A 266 -2.50 -4.32 11.22
N ALA A 267 -1.18 -4.23 11.29
CA ALA A 267 -0.44 -4.13 12.55
C ALA A 267 -0.78 -2.86 13.35
N ASP A 268 -1.17 -1.78 12.69
CA ASP A 268 -1.49 -0.49 13.33
C ASP A 268 -2.69 -0.59 14.29
N PHE A 269 -3.60 -1.53 14.05
CA PHE A 269 -4.84 -1.71 14.81
C PHE A 269 -4.67 -2.63 16.03
N GLY A 270 -3.51 -3.26 16.18
CA GLY A 270 -3.23 -4.22 17.23
C GLY A 270 -3.96 -5.56 17.06
N PRO A 271 -4.01 -6.39 18.11
CA PRO A 271 -4.52 -7.76 18.00
C PRO A 271 -6.03 -7.81 17.79
N ILE A 272 -6.47 -8.78 16.98
CA ILE A 272 -7.88 -9.12 16.81
C ILE A 272 -8.35 -9.93 18.03
N GLU A 273 -9.35 -9.41 18.75
CA GLU A 273 -9.95 -10.02 19.92
C GLU A 273 -11.09 -10.98 19.52
N THR A 274 -10.96 -12.25 19.88
CA THR A 274 -11.99 -13.27 19.65
C THR A 274 -12.43 -13.96 20.94
N ALA A 275 -11.61 -13.94 22.00
CA ALA A 275 -11.86 -14.68 23.24
C ALA A 275 -13.03 -14.07 24.03
N LYS A 276 -13.10 -12.74 24.12
CA LYS A 276 -14.17 -12.02 24.85
C LYS A 276 -15.49 -11.91 24.09
N MET A 277 -15.49 -12.22 22.79
CA MET A 277 -16.68 -12.05 21.96
C MET A 277 -17.85 -12.95 22.39
N LYS A 278 -17.55 -14.10 23.00
CA LYS A 278 -18.58 -14.97 23.57
C LYS A 278 -19.30 -14.34 24.76
N GLU A 279 -18.56 -13.67 25.64
CA GLU A 279 -19.13 -12.96 26.79
C GLU A 279 -19.96 -11.74 26.35
N ILE A 280 -19.47 -11.01 25.33
CA ILE A 280 -20.22 -9.90 24.73
C ILE A 280 -21.54 -10.41 24.14
N ALA A 281 -21.51 -11.51 23.41
CA ALA A 281 -22.73 -12.10 22.85
C ALA A 281 -23.68 -12.65 23.93
N ASP A 282 -23.18 -13.13 25.07
CA ASP A 282 -24.05 -13.50 26.21
C ASP A 282 -24.86 -12.31 26.74
N VAL A 283 -24.31 -11.10 26.70
CA VAL A 283 -25.04 -9.87 27.07
C VAL A 283 -26.15 -9.59 26.05
N LEU A 284 -25.85 -9.71 24.75
CA LEU A 284 -26.85 -9.52 23.69
C LEU A 284 -27.98 -10.54 23.77
N VAL A 285 -27.68 -11.79 24.16
CA VAL A 285 -28.71 -12.81 24.43
C VAL A 285 -29.59 -12.41 25.61
N LYS A 286 -29.00 -11.96 26.72
CA LYS A 286 -29.77 -11.50 27.90
C LYS A 286 -30.68 -10.31 27.61
N GLN A 287 -30.26 -9.45 26.67
CA GLN A 287 -31.03 -8.29 26.21
C GLN A 287 -32.12 -8.66 25.18
N GLY A 288 -32.12 -9.90 24.68
CA GLY A 288 -33.07 -10.36 23.66
C GLY A 288 -32.74 -9.88 22.24
N THR A 289 -31.53 -9.36 22.01
CA THR A 289 -31.07 -8.87 20.70
C THR A 289 -30.75 -10.03 19.74
N ILE A 290 -30.18 -11.10 20.28
CA ILE A 290 -29.92 -12.37 19.58
C ILE A 290 -30.35 -13.55 20.47
N THR A 291 -30.48 -14.72 19.87
CA THR A 291 -30.80 -15.98 20.55
C THR A 291 -29.53 -16.75 20.94
N SER A 292 -29.65 -17.68 21.88
CA SER A 292 -28.55 -18.58 22.26
C SER A 292 -28.08 -19.46 21.10
N GLU A 293 -28.95 -19.78 20.15
CA GLU A 293 -28.61 -20.57 18.95
C GLU A 293 -27.78 -19.73 17.97
N GLU A 294 -28.19 -18.49 17.70
CA GLU A 294 -27.44 -17.55 16.87
C GLU A 294 -26.03 -17.31 17.42
N LYS A 295 -25.88 -17.18 18.74
CA LYS A 295 -24.57 -17.05 19.41
C LYS A 295 -23.61 -18.19 19.08
N ASN A 296 -24.08 -19.43 18.99
CA ASN A 296 -23.20 -20.59 18.83
C ASN A 296 -22.65 -20.74 17.41
N ASN A 297 -23.28 -20.10 16.42
CA ASN A 297 -22.94 -20.20 15.00
C ASN A 297 -22.54 -18.84 14.40
N MET A 298 -22.28 -17.84 15.24
CA MET A 298 -21.92 -16.49 14.77
C MET A 298 -20.45 -16.41 14.35
N TYR A 299 -20.18 -15.54 13.39
CA TYR A 299 -18.87 -14.94 13.20
C TYR A 299 -18.74 -13.75 14.16
N ALA A 300 -17.68 -13.69 14.97
CA ALA A 300 -17.50 -12.60 15.91
C ALA A 300 -16.02 -12.30 16.19
N CYS A 301 -15.66 -11.03 16.13
CA CYS A 301 -14.33 -10.52 16.45
C CYS A 301 -14.40 -9.03 16.80
N GLY A 302 -13.34 -8.52 17.43
CA GLY A 302 -13.16 -7.10 17.68
C GLY A 302 -11.73 -6.66 17.40
N CYS A 303 -11.56 -5.37 17.15
CA CYS A 303 -10.26 -4.74 16.93
C CYS A 303 -10.38 -3.24 17.26
N GLU A 304 -9.39 -2.70 17.95
CA GLU A 304 -9.43 -1.35 18.53
C GLU A 304 -10.73 -1.05 19.32
N LYS A 305 -11.51 -0.07 18.85
CA LYS A 305 -12.79 0.37 19.42
C LYS A 305 -13.99 -0.37 18.85
N PHE A 306 -13.79 -1.28 17.90
CA PHE A 306 -14.87 -1.95 17.19
C PHE A 306 -15.04 -3.41 17.60
N ALA A 307 -16.28 -3.85 17.61
CA ALA A 307 -16.67 -5.25 17.66
C ALA A 307 -17.62 -5.54 16.49
N TYR A 308 -17.51 -6.69 15.87
CA TYR A 308 -18.39 -7.14 14.80
C TYR A 308 -18.94 -8.53 15.13
N ILE A 309 -20.25 -8.68 14.94
CA ILE A 309 -20.96 -9.95 15.06
C ILE A 309 -21.83 -10.13 13.83
N GLN A 310 -21.72 -11.29 13.18
CA GLN A 310 -22.66 -11.72 12.15
C GLN A 310 -23.22 -13.08 12.52
N THR A 311 -24.53 -13.15 12.70
CA THR A 311 -25.25 -14.40 12.97
C THR A 311 -25.37 -15.25 11.72
N ALA A 312 -25.67 -16.55 11.88
CA ALA A 312 -25.78 -17.48 10.76
C ALA A 312 -26.90 -17.14 9.75
N ASP A 313 -27.96 -16.46 10.21
CA ASP A 313 -29.05 -15.94 9.37
C ASP A 313 -28.70 -14.59 8.70
N GLY A 314 -27.48 -14.08 8.91
CA GLY A 314 -26.94 -12.91 8.22
C GLY A 314 -27.19 -11.57 8.91
N LYS A 315 -27.78 -11.53 10.11
CA LYS A 315 -27.89 -10.27 10.86
C LYS A 315 -26.51 -9.78 11.26
N ARG A 316 -26.26 -8.48 11.07
CA ARG A 316 -24.97 -7.84 11.35
C ARG A 316 -25.12 -6.88 12.51
N PHE A 317 -24.21 -6.95 13.46
CA PHE A 317 -24.14 -6.05 14.61
C PHE A 317 -22.75 -5.46 14.69
N ILE A 318 -22.68 -4.13 14.78
CA ILE A 318 -21.45 -3.36 14.92
C ILE A 318 -21.45 -2.72 16.29
N GLY A 319 -20.52 -3.16 17.13
CA GLY A 319 -20.20 -2.56 18.40
C GLY A 319 -19.16 -1.46 18.22
N PHE A 320 -19.35 -0.32 18.88
CA PHE A 320 -18.34 0.74 18.97
C PHE A 320 -18.16 1.20 20.43
N ILE A 321 -16.91 1.35 20.86
CA ILE A 321 -16.56 1.91 22.17
C ILE A 321 -16.59 3.44 22.06
N ASN A 322 -17.60 4.05 22.66
CA ASN A 322 -17.78 5.50 22.68
C ASN A 322 -16.76 6.21 23.61
N ASP A 323 -16.80 7.55 23.65
CA ASP A 323 -15.91 8.37 24.48
C ASP A 323 -16.07 8.13 25.99
N LYS A 324 -17.21 7.58 26.42
CA LYS A 324 -17.47 7.16 27.80
C LYS A 324 -16.95 5.76 28.11
N LYS A 325 -16.21 5.15 27.18
CA LYS A 325 -15.70 3.77 27.24
C LYS A 325 -16.79 2.72 27.38
N GLN A 326 -17.96 2.97 26.77
CA GLN A 326 -19.07 2.04 26.73
C GLN A 326 -19.19 1.44 25.33
N LEU A 327 -19.31 0.12 25.27
CA LEU A 327 -19.56 -0.61 24.02
C LEU A 327 -21.05 -0.56 23.69
N GLU A 328 -21.39 0.07 22.58
CA GLU A 328 -22.76 0.20 22.07
C GLU A 328 -22.89 -0.54 20.74
N PHE A 329 -23.94 -1.36 20.59
CA PHE A 329 -24.21 -2.11 19.37
C PHE A 329 -25.30 -1.46 18.53
N SER A 330 -25.02 -1.36 17.24
CA SER A 330 -25.98 -1.01 16.19
C SER A 330 -26.17 -2.20 15.26
N GLN A 331 -27.41 -2.47 14.85
CA GLN A 331 -27.70 -3.48 13.82
C GLN A 331 -27.60 -2.84 12.43
N ALA A 332 -26.97 -3.53 11.48
CA ALA A 332 -26.93 -3.15 10.08
C ALA A 332 -27.64 -4.19 9.21
N ASN A 333 -28.28 -3.74 8.14
CA ASN A 333 -29.01 -4.59 7.21
C ASN A 333 -28.09 -5.26 6.19
N ASP A 334 -27.02 -4.58 5.79
CA ASP A 334 -26.09 -5.07 4.77
C ASP A 334 -24.63 -4.64 5.05
N LEU A 335 -23.73 -5.13 4.19
CA LEU A 335 -22.30 -4.81 4.26
C LEU A 335 -22.06 -3.30 4.06
N LYS A 336 -22.82 -2.64 3.20
CA LYS A 336 -22.64 -1.22 2.91
C LYS A 336 -22.97 -0.36 4.13
N GLU A 337 -24.06 -0.65 4.81
CA GLU A 337 -24.46 0.00 6.05
C GLU A 337 -23.45 -0.27 7.18
N THR A 338 -22.95 -1.51 7.25
CA THR A 338 -21.88 -1.90 8.19
C THR A 338 -20.64 -1.02 8.02
N LEU A 339 -20.11 -0.94 6.80
CA LEU A 339 -18.91 -0.15 6.49
C LEU A 339 -19.17 1.35 6.67
N SER A 340 -20.35 1.84 6.28
CA SER A 340 -20.73 3.25 6.43
C SER A 340 -20.77 3.67 7.90
N TYR A 341 -21.30 2.82 8.77
CA TYR A 341 -21.32 3.07 10.22
C TYR A 341 -19.90 3.13 10.79
N MET A 342 -19.03 2.19 10.42
CA MET A 342 -17.64 2.18 10.91
C MET A 342 -16.89 3.46 10.54
N VAL A 343 -17.03 3.93 9.29
CA VAL A 343 -16.39 5.16 8.80
C VAL A 343 -16.97 6.42 9.48
N GLN A 344 -18.24 6.40 9.88
CA GLN A 344 -18.83 7.49 10.67
C GLN A 344 -18.25 7.57 12.08
N CYS A 345 -17.86 6.43 12.66
CA CYS A 345 -17.29 6.36 14.00
C CYS A 345 -15.77 6.68 14.04
N GLN A 346 -15.03 6.32 12.98
CA GLN A 346 -13.58 6.51 12.89
C GLN A 346 -13.16 6.67 11.42
N GLU A 347 -12.25 7.62 11.14
CA GLU A 347 -11.81 7.94 9.76
C GLU A 347 -11.20 6.72 9.04
N ASN A 348 -10.35 5.96 9.73
CA ASN A 348 -9.74 4.72 9.22
C ASN A 348 -10.11 3.57 10.16
N PRO A 349 -11.29 2.95 10.02
CA PRO A 349 -11.72 1.88 10.89
C PRO A 349 -11.15 0.52 10.44
N PRO A 350 -11.02 -0.48 11.33
CA PRO A 350 -10.50 -1.81 11.01
C PRO A 350 -11.52 -2.65 10.22
N VAL A 351 -11.85 -2.25 8.98
CA VAL A 351 -12.89 -2.90 8.16
C VAL A 351 -12.59 -4.36 7.83
N PHE A 352 -11.34 -4.79 7.95
CA PHE A 352 -10.94 -6.19 7.75
C PHE A 352 -11.55 -7.15 8.79
N ILE A 353 -12.10 -6.66 9.91
CA ILE A 353 -12.85 -7.50 10.87
C ILE A 353 -14.27 -7.84 10.39
N VAL A 354 -14.80 -7.14 9.38
CA VAL A 354 -16.15 -7.39 8.86
C VAL A 354 -16.12 -8.61 7.96
N LYS A 355 -17.12 -9.48 8.02
CA LYS A 355 -17.21 -10.62 7.11
C LYS A 355 -17.77 -10.19 5.74
N PHE A 356 -16.99 -10.40 4.68
CA PHE A 356 -17.38 -10.19 3.28
C PHE A 356 -18.00 -11.51 2.76
N GLU A 357 -18.97 -11.42 1.85
CA GLU A 357 -19.74 -12.59 1.37
C GLU A 357 -19.11 -13.25 0.15
#